data_AF-A0A6C0EZQ1-F1
#
_entry.id   AF-A0A6C0EZQ1-F1
#
_cell.length_a   1.000
_cell.length_b   1.000
_cell.length_c   1.000
_cell.angle_alpha   90.00
_cell.angle_beta   90.00
_cell.angle_gamma   90.00
#
_symmetry.space_group_name_H-M   'P 1'
#
loop_
_entity.id
_entity.type
_entity.pdbx_description
1 polymer ?
#
loop_
_entity_poly.entity_id
_entity_poly.type
_entity_poly.pdbx_seq_one_letter_code
_entity_poly.pdbx_strand_id
1 'polypeptide(L)'
;MDRNNVSYSINPNKIPSNTKNVFYTQKSSIHENYWFQDLGNSVFNLDKALKIFPNNDMTYAEKINSLVRLSIYIGLILSLFYSNYLFLYIPIIVMILTYVLYLFRLEQLDGVRASFGPTAQLNDINQRNLKDLTKRNMATTYDNYTGAGNGSRGGNGPGAGRPESFKDILNIKTCSKPNALNPFMNPLVFDSRNRDSACDPIKADNQLQIENEYNKYCIKDISDIFNHNSGRRQFYTVASTTYPNNQGGFANWLYKTPPTCKEGNGAQCVANYYTPLNNSLLTPGYGSKA
;
A
#
# COMPACT_ATOMS: atom_id res chain seq x y z
N MET A 1 -8.64 61.05 -1.92
CA MET A 1 -10.09 60.80 -2.05
C MET A 1 -10.26 59.42 -2.68
N ASP A 2 -10.49 58.29 -2.00
CA ASP A 2 -10.46 57.90 -0.60
C ASP A 2 -10.05 56.41 -0.58
N ARG A 3 -9.10 56.04 0.30
CA ARG A 3 -8.73 54.65 0.55
C ARG A 3 -9.60 54.14 1.70
N ASN A 4 -10.63 53.34 1.39
CA ASN A 4 -11.42 52.67 2.42
C ASN A 4 -10.67 51.42 2.92
N ASN A 5 -9.88 51.60 3.98
CA ASN A 5 -9.38 50.51 4.82
C ASN A 5 -10.54 49.99 5.69
N VAL A 6 -11.02 48.78 5.40
CA VAL A 6 -11.92 48.05 6.32
C VAL A 6 -11.04 47.21 7.26
N SER A 7 -10.85 47.70 8.48
CA SER A 7 -10.24 46.98 9.58
C SER A 7 -11.27 46.06 10.24
N TYR A 8 -11.11 44.74 10.13
CA TYR A 8 -11.87 43.79 10.94
C TYR A 8 -11.16 43.57 12.29
N SER A 9 -11.83 43.98 13.37
CA SER A 9 -11.47 43.66 14.75
C SER A 9 -11.84 42.20 15.05
N ILE A 10 -10.85 41.37 15.36
CA ILE A 10 -11.07 40.00 15.86
C ILE A 10 -11.15 40.07 17.39
N ASN A 11 -12.33 39.78 17.94
CA ASN A 11 -12.56 39.62 19.37
C ASN A 11 -11.91 38.31 19.86
N PRO A 12 -10.95 38.33 20.80
CA PRO A 12 -10.13 37.16 21.15
C PRO A 12 -10.80 36.15 22.10
N ASN A 13 -12.06 36.34 22.50
CA ASN A 13 -12.65 35.56 23.60
C ASN A 13 -13.70 34.51 23.19
N LYS A 14 -13.52 33.82 22.06
CA LYS A 14 -14.35 32.64 21.73
C LYS A 14 -13.51 31.47 21.20
N ILE A 15 -12.69 30.91 22.09
CA ILE A 15 -12.02 29.62 21.91
C ILE A 15 -12.91 28.55 22.55
N PRO A 16 -13.55 27.63 21.81
CA PRO A 16 -14.10 26.43 22.40
C PRO A 16 -12.94 25.52 22.81
N SER A 17 -12.66 25.51 24.11
CA SER A 17 -11.73 24.62 24.79
C SER A 17 -12.16 23.16 24.68
N ASN A 18 -11.56 22.41 23.75
CA ASN A 18 -11.46 20.95 23.88
C ASN A 18 -10.33 20.37 23.02
N THR A 19 -9.09 20.81 23.24
CA THR A 19 -7.91 20.10 22.74
C THR A 19 -7.58 18.97 23.71
N LYS A 20 -8.28 17.84 23.58
CA LYS A 20 -7.69 16.56 23.99
C LYS A 20 -6.61 16.26 22.96
N ASN A 21 -5.35 16.32 23.37
CA ASN A 21 -4.21 15.90 22.58
C ASN A 21 -4.34 14.39 22.33
N VAL A 22 -5.01 14.03 21.23
CA VAL A 22 -5.07 12.64 20.76
C VAL A 22 -3.72 12.36 20.13
N PHE A 23 -2.82 11.75 20.91
CA PHE A 23 -1.65 11.08 20.36
C PHE A 23 -2.13 9.90 19.53
N TYR A 24 -2.21 10.09 18.22
CA TYR A 24 -2.41 8.96 17.32
C TYR A 24 -1.10 8.19 17.24
N THR A 25 -1.02 7.07 17.96
CA THR A 25 -0.08 6.00 17.61
C THR A 25 -0.58 5.34 16.33
N GLN A 26 -0.39 6.00 15.19
CA GLN A 26 -0.61 5.36 13.90
C GLN A 26 0.51 4.33 13.73
N LYS A 27 0.22 3.08 14.10
CA LYS A 27 1.06 1.92 13.80
C LYS A 27 1.07 1.77 12.29
N SER A 28 2.04 2.40 11.66
CA SER A 28 2.28 2.25 10.23
C SER A 28 2.54 0.78 9.93
N SER A 29 1.64 0.17 9.18
CA SER A 29 1.83 -1.14 8.58
C SER A 29 2.93 -1.02 7.53
N ILE A 30 4.13 -1.52 7.83
CA ILE A 30 5.12 -1.77 6.78
C ILE A 30 4.45 -2.77 5.83
N HIS A 31 4.20 -2.35 4.59
CA HIS A 31 3.61 -3.21 3.58
C HIS A 31 4.63 -4.30 3.20
N GLU A 32 4.46 -5.51 3.73
CA GLU A 32 5.36 -6.63 3.47
C GLU A 32 4.89 -7.47 2.27
N ASN A 33 5.75 -7.61 1.26
CA ASN A 33 5.52 -8.51 0.14
C ASN A 33 5.51 -9.98 0.57
N TYR A 34 4.78 -10.80 -0.17
CA TYR A 34 4.82 -12.24 -0.01
C TYR A 34 6.21 -12.81 -0.26
N TRP A 35 6.53 -13.92 0.41
CA TRP A 35 7.83 -14.59 0.27
C TRP A 35 8.17 -15.02 -1.16
N PHE A 36 7.17 -15.37 -1.97
CA PHE A 36 7.38 -15.74 -3.38
C PHE A 36 7.58 -14.54 -4.31
N GLN A 37 7.26 -13.32 -3.86
CA GLN A 37 7.49 -12.08 -4.62
C GLN A 37 8.87 -11.50 -4.32
N ASP A 38 9.28 -11.51 -3.05
CA ASP A 38 10.58 -11.01 -2.60
C ASP A 38 11.09 -11.85 -1.43
N LEU A 39 11.77 -12.95 -1.75
CA LEU A 39 12.29 -13.91 -0.78
C LEU A 39 13.30 -13.26 0.19
N GLY A 40 14.18 -12.40 -0.34
CA GLY A 40 15.27 -11.78 0.41
C GLY A 40 14.77 -10.87 1.53
N ASN A 41 13.91 -9.90 1.20
CA ASN A 41 13.44 -8.92 2.18
C ASN A 41 12.29 -9.41 3.07
N SER A 42 11.56 -10.43 2.63
CA SER A 42 10.48 -11.02 3.42
C SER A 42 10.97 -12.12 4.35
N VAL A 43 11.84 -13.04 3.93
CA VAL A 43 12.23 -14.19 4.77
C VAL A 43 13.56 -13.96 5.46
N PHE A 44 14.56 -13.42 4.75
CA PHE A 44 15.95 -13.35 5.23
C PHE A 44 16.35 -11.99 5.82
N ASN A 45 15.42 -11.05 5.94
CA ASN A 45 15.69 -9.75 6.56
C ASN A 45 15.87 -9.90 8.08
N LEU A 46 17.00 -9.42 8.59
CA LEU A 46 17.39 -9.50 9.99
C LEU A 46 16.42 -8.77 10.93
N ASP A 47 15.85 -7.65 10.50
CA ASP A 47 14.89 -6.86 11.30
C ASP A 47 13.59 -7.64 11.57
N LYS A 48 13.31 -8.65 10.74
CA LYS A 48 12.10 -9.47 10.82
C LYS A 48 12.36 -10.87 11.35
N ALA A 49 13.62 -11.20 11.67
CA ALA A 49 14.03 -12.54 12.10
C ALA A 49 13.28 -13.03 13.35
N LEU A 50 12.99 -12.12 14.30
CA LEU A 50 12.26 -12.46 15.53
C LEU A 50 10.73 -12.40 15.39
N LYS A 51 10.21 -11.97 14.24
CA LYS A 51 8.76 -11.89 13.94
C LYS A 51 8.32 -13.21 13.29
N ILE A 52 8.20 -14.26 14.11
CA ILE A 52 7.91 -15.64 13.67
C ILE A 52 6.50 -16.13 14.00
N PHE A 53 5.85 -15.52 15.00
CA PHE A 53 4.50 -15.90 15.40
C PHE A 53 3.45 -15.03 14.72
N PRO A 54 2.46 -15.59 14.01
CA PRO A 54 1.40 -14.83 13.40
C PRO A 54 0.51 -14.21 14.48
N ASN A 55 0.36 -12.88 14.46
CA ASN A 55 -0.51 -12.14 15.37
C ASN A 55 -1.74 -11.58 14.62
N ASN A 56 -2.81 -11.29 15.34
CA ASN A 56 -4.04 -10.72 14.77
C ASN A 56 -3.82 -9.32 14.17
N ASP A 57 -2.83 -8.58 14.68
CA ASP A 57 -2.42 -7.26 14.20
C ASP A 57 -1.61 -7.30 12.89
N MET A 58 -1.19 -8.49 12.44
CA MET A 58 -0.42 -8.65 11.21
C MET A 58 -1.34 -8.75 10.00
N THR A 59 -0.91 -8.18 8.89
CA THR A 59 -1.51 -8.40 7.57
C THR A 59 -1.39 -9.88 7.18
N TYR A 60 -2.26 -10.33 6.28
CA TYR A 60 -2.20 -11.72 5.81
C TYR A 60 -0.84 -12.10 5.18
N ALA A 61 -0.22 -11.21 4.40
CA ALA A 61 1.12 -11.46 3.84
C ALA A 61 2.18 -11.62 4.94
N GLU A 62 2.14 -10.79 5.98
CA GLU A 62 3.01 -10.93 7.15
C GLU A 62 2.77 -12.24 7.91
N LYS A 63 1.51 -12.69 8.04
CA LYS A 63 1.17 -13.97 8.67
C LYS A 63 1.77 -15.14 7.90
N ILE A 64 1.63 -15.15 6.57
CA ILE A 64 2.20 -16.18 5.70
C ILE A 64 3.73 -16.16 5.75
N ASN A 65 4.35 -14.99 5.69
CA ASN A 65 5.81 -14.87 5.81
C ASN A 65 6.32 -15.33 7.18
N SER A 66 5.62 -14.97 8.26
CA SER A 66 5.97 -15.39 9.62
C SER A 66 5.89 -16.92 9.76
N LEU A 67 4.87 -17.54 9.16
CA LEU A 67 4.71 -19.00 9.12
C LEU A 67 5.86 -19.69 8.37
N VAL A 68 6.30 -19.13 7.24
CA VAL A 68 7.45 -19.64 6.48
C VAL A 68 8.76 -19.46 7.25
N ARG A 69 8.96 -18.34 7.94
CA ARG A 69 10.14 -18.17 8.82
C ARG A 69 10.15 -19.19 9.94
N LEU A 70 9.01 -19.39 10.60
CA LEU A 70 8.85 -20.37 11.67
C LEU A 70 9.20 -21.79 11.18
N SER A 71 8.76 -22.18 9.98
CA SER A 71 9.05 -23.50 9.43
C SER A 71 10.53 -23.72 9.12
N ILE A 72 11.26 -22.68 8.70
CA ILE A 72 12.72 -22.71 8.53
C ILE A 72 13.41 -22.95 9.88
N TYR A 73 13.03 -22.20 10.92
CA TYR A 73 13.63 -22.37 12.25
C TYR A 73 13.36 -23.76 12.83
N ILE A 74 12.12 -24.25 12.74
CA ILE A 74 11.75 -25.60 13.19
C ILE A 74 12.52 -26.66 12.39
N GLY A 75 12.61 -26.52 11.06
CA GLY A 75 13.36 -27.45 10.21
C GLY A 75 14.83 -27.54 10.59
N LEU A 76 15.49 -26.40 10.83
CA LEU A 76 16.90 -26.35 11.26
C LEU A 76 17.11 -26.95 12.66
N ILE A 77 16.27 -26.59 13.63
CA ILE A 77 16.37 -27.08 15.01
C ILE A 77 16.17 -28.61 15.05
N LEU A 78 15.14 -29.12 14.37
CA LEU A 78 14.86 -30.56 14.31
C LEU A 78 15.95 -31.32 13.55
N SER A 79 16.47 -30.76 12.45
CA SER A 79 17.57 -31.37 11.71
C SER A 79 18.84 -31.51 12.56
N LEU A 80 19.13 -30.52 13.41
CA LEU A 80 20.28 -30.56 14.32
C LEU A 80 20.05 -31.56 15.47
N PHE A 81 18.85 -31.58 16.06
CA PHE A 81 18.56 -32.41 17.22
C PHE A 81 18.50 -33.91 16.89
N TYR A 82 17.93 -34.26 15.73
CA TYR A 82 17.77 -35.65 15.29
C TYR A 82 18.84 -36.10 14.27
N SER A 83 19.76 -35.21 13.89
CA SER A 83 20.81 -35.46 12.88
C SER A 83 20.28 -36.07 11.57
N ASN A 84 19.06 -35.69 11.17
CA ASN A 84 18.40 -36.23 9.99
C ASN A 84 18.03 -35.08 9.03
N TYR A 85 18.57 -35.12 7.82
CA TYR A 85 18.31 -34.11 6.79
C TYR A 85 16.84 -34.10 6.32
N LEU A 86 16.07 -35.15 6.61
CA LEU A 86 14.65 -35.24 6.24
C LEU A 86 13.83 -34.08 6.83
N PHE A 87 14.25 -33.51 7.96
CA PHE A 87 13.60 -32.35 8.57
C PHE A 87 13.79 -31.04 7.80
N LEU A 88 14.79 -30.95 6.92
CA LEU A 88 14.99 -29.79 6.04
C LEU A 88 13.92 -29.68 4.94
N TYR A 89 13.11 -30.72 4.70
CA TYR A 89 11.96 -30.64 3.79
C TYR A 89 10.76 -29.87 4.37
N ILE A 90 10.69 -29.69 5.70
CA ILE A 90 9.60 -28.96 6.37
C ILE A 90 9.38 -27.56 5.77
N PRO A 91 10.39 -26.67 5.66
CA PRO A 91 10.18 -25.35 5.08
C PRO A 91 9.71 -25.39 3.62
N ILE A 92 10.19 -26.35 2.82
CA ILE A 92 9.79 -26.51 1.42
C ILE A 92 8.30 -26.87 1.31
N ILE A 93 7.85 -27.84 2.12
CA ILE A 93 6.44 -28.25 2.15
C ILE A 93 5.55 -27.09 2.59
N VAL A 94 5.95 -26.33 3.61
CA VAL A 94 5.18 -25.16 4.08
C VAL A 94 5.15 -24.05 3.02
N MET A 95 6.25 -23.79 2.30
CA MET A 95 6.25 -22.86 1.18
C MET A 95 5.25 -23.29 0.09
N ILE A 96 5.26 -24.57 -0.33
CA ILE A 96 4.31 -25.08 -1.32
C ILE A 96 2.87 -24.93 -0.83
N LEU A 97 2.58 -25.36 0.40
CA LEU A 97 1.23 -25.31 0.97
C LEU A 97 0.71 -23.87 1.08
N THR A 98 1.55 -22.94 1.54
CA THR A 98 1.17 -21.52 1.65
C THR A 98 0.94 -20.87 0.28
N TYR A 99 1.69 -21.27 -0.75
CA TYR A 99 1.44 -20.83 -2.13
C TYR A 99 0.12 -21.37 -2.68
N VAL A 100 -0.20 -22.65 -2.44
CA VAL A 100 -1.49 -23.24 -2.84
C VAL A 100 -2.66 -22.54 -2.14
N LEU A 101 -2.53 -22.21 -0.85
CA LEU A 101 -3.54 -21.43 -0.13
C LEU A 101 -3.75 -20.04 -0.76
N TYR A 102 -2.68 -19.40 -1.22
CA TYR A 102 -2.77 -18.13 -1.94
C TYR A 102 -3.51 -18.28 -3.28
N LEU A 103 -3.24 -19.33 -4.05
CA LEU A 103 -3.93 -19.62 -5.31
C LEU A 103 -5.44 -19.82 -5.12
N PHE A 104 -5.85 -20.61 -4.11
CA PHE A 104 -7.28 -20.78 -3.82
C PHE A 104 -7.97 -19.48 -3.43
N ARG A 105 -7.26 -18.57 -2.74
CA ARG A 105 -7.80 -17.26 -2.41
C ARG A 105 -7.92 -16.34 -3.63
N LEU A 106 -7.00 -16.44 -4.58
CA LEU A 106 -7.12 -15.74 -5.87
C LEU A 106 -8.35 -16.22 -6.64
N GLU A 107 -8.59 -17.52 -6.70
CA GLU A 107 -9.76 -18.08 -7.37
C GLU A 107 -11.08 -17.61 -6.72
N GLN A 108 -11.14 -17.57 -5.39
CA GLN A 108 -12.29 -17.00 -4.68
C GLN A 108 -12.54 -15.54 -5.03
N LEU A 109 -11.49 -14.75 -5.21
CA LEU A 109 -11.60 -13.35 -5.63
C LEU A 109 -12.19 -13.23 -7.04
N ASP A 110 -11.71 -14.03 -7.98
CA ASP A 110 -12.18 -13.96 -9.36
C ASP A 110 -13.63 -14.42 -9.48
N GLY A 111 -14.05 -15.43 -8.70
CA GLY A 111 -15.46 -15.81 -8.57
C GLY A 111 -16.32 -14.68 -8.01
N VAL A 112 -15.82 -13.97 -6.99
CA VAL A 112 -16.49 -12.77 -6.45
C VAL A 112 -16.56 -11.67 -7.50
N ARG A 113 -15.47 -11.36 -8.22
CA ARG A 113 -15.44 -10.34 -9.28
C ARG A 113 -16.40 -10.67 -10.43
N ALA A 114 -16.43 -11.91 -10.89
CA ALA A 114 -17.31 -12.36 -11.98
C ALA A 114 -18.80 -12.12 -11.66
N SER A 115 -19.19 -12.22 -10.38
CA SER A 115 -20.56 -11.92 -9.94
C SER A 115 -20.97 -10.43 -10.07
N PHE A 116 -20.00 -9.51 -10.22
CA PHE A 116 -20.23 -8.07 -10.39
C PHE A 116 -20.11 -7.59 -11.84
N GLY A 117 -19.83 -8.50 -12.79
CA GLY A 117 -19.70 -8.20 -14.22
C GLY A 117 -18.28 -7.84 -14.68
N PRO A 118 -18.02 -7.79 -16.01
CA PRO A 118 -16.68 -7.65 -16.59
C PRO A 118 -16.02 -6.28 -16.34
N THR A 119 -16.78 -5.27 -15.87
CA THR A 119 -16.30 -3.91 -15.61
C THR A 119 -16.04 -3.61 -14.12
N ALA A 120 -16.20 -4.58 -13.22
CA ALA A 120 -16.09 -4.35 -11.78
C ALA A 120 -14.63 -4.16 -11.32
N GLN A 121 -14.33 -3.02 -10.70
CA GLN A 121 -13.02 -2.77 -10.10
C GLN A 121 -12.95 -3.30 -8.67
N LEU A 122 -11.74 -3.60 -8.18
CA LEU A 122 -11.50 -4.09 -6.82
C LEU A 122 -11.97 -3.10 -5.72
N ASN A 123 -12.18 -1.84 -6.09
CA ASN A 123 -12.76 -0.82 -5.21
C ASN A 123 -14.27 -1.01 -4.99
N ASP A 124 -15.00 -1.51 -5.98
CA ASP A 124 -16.46 -1.71 -5.94
C ASP A 124 -16.85 -2.89 -5.02
N ILE A 125 -15.95 -3.86 -4.93
CA ILE A 125 -16.01 -5.04 -4.05
C ILE A 125 -16.01 -4.63 -2.57
N ASN A 126 -15.43 -3.48 -2.19
CA ASN A 126 -15.25 -3.14 -0.77
C ASN A 126 -16.50 -2.54 -0.09
N GLN A 127 -17.44 -1.96 -0.84
CA GLN A 127 -18.62 -1.27 -0.26
C GLN A 127 -19.89 -2.12 -0.23
N ARG A 128 -20.05 -3.12 -1.11
CA ARG A 128 -21.26 -3.96 -1.18
C ARG A 128 -21.12 -5.30 -0.45
N ASN A 129 -19.89 -5.85 -0.40
CA ASN A 129 -19.66 -7.18 0.16
C ASN A 129 -19.83 -7.31 1.67
N LEU A 130 -19.75 -6.23 2.45
CA LEU A 130 -20.04 -6.32 3.88
C LEU A 130 -21.55 -6.50 4.16
N LYS A 131 -22.43 -6.12 3.23
CA LYS A 131 -23.88 -6.27 3.42
C LYS A 131 -24.39 -7.62 2.90
N ASP A 132 -23.83 -8.11 1.79
CA ASP A 132 -24.32 -9.34 1.14
C ASP A 132 -23.67 -10.64 1.63
N LEU A 133 -22.43 -10.61 2.14
CA LEU A 133 -21.84 -11.77 2.83
C LEU A 133 -22.43 -11.95 4.23
N THR A 134 -22.70 -10.85 4.94
CA THR A 134 -23.34 -10.89 6.27
C THR A 134 -24.76 -11.46 6.18
N LYS A 135 -25.52 -11.11 5.13
CA LYS A 135 -26.84 -11.68 4.85
C LYS A 135 -26.84 -13.19 4.56
N ARG A 136 -25.77 -13.72 3.96
CA ARG A 136 -25.66 -15.15 3.61
C ARG A 136 -25.07 -15.99 4.74
N ASN A 137 -24.28 -15.39 5.63
CA ASN A 137 -23.67 -16.06 6.77
C ASN A 137 -24.47 -15.90 8.09
N MET A 138 -25.46 -15.01 8.14
CA MET A 138 -26.42 -14.88 9.26
C MET A 138 -27.58 -15.88 9.15
N ALA A 139 -27.27 -17.17 9.27
CA ALA A 139 -28.27 -18.16 9.67
C ALA A 139 -27.95 -18.83 11.01
N THR A 140 -26.76 -18.62 11.58
CA THR A 140 -26.46 -19.10 12.93
C THR A 140 -25.44 -18.19 13.63
N THR A 141 -25.93 -17.50 14.66
CA THR A 141 -25.15 -17.06 15.84
C THR A 141 -24.12 -15.95 15.62
N TYR A 142 -24.54 -14.69 15.74
CA TYR A 142 -24.01 -13.69 16.70
C TYR A 142 -24.73 -12.34 16.45
N ASP A 143 -26.03 -12.31 16.73
CA ASP A 143 -26.79 -11.06 16.82
C ASP A 143 -26.55 -10.46 18.21
N ASN A 144 -25.81 -9.34 18.28
CA ASN A 144 -25.94 -8.29 19.30
C ASN A 144 -24.92 -7.16 19.12
N TYR A 145 -24.79 -6.58 17.93
CA TYR A 145 -24.24 -5.21 17.78
C TYR A 145 -24.86 -4.53 16.55
N THR A 146 -26.16 -4.30 16.61
CA THR A 146 -26.88 -3.44 15.65
C THR A 146 -27.20 -2.11 16.33
N GLY A 147 -26.24 -1.19 16.27
CA GLY A 147 -26.48 0.23 16.47
C GLY A 147 -26.53 0.92 15.11
N ALA A 148 -27.73 1.28 14.65
CA ALA A 148 -27.94 2.13 13.50
C ALA A 148 -27.28 3.50 13.75
N GLY A 149 -26.33 3.88 12.89
CA GLY A 149 -25.66 5.18 12.97
C GLY A 149 -24.81 5.43 11.73
N ASN A 150 -25.34 6.24 10.80
CA ASN A 150 -24.57 6.86 9.73
C ASN A 150 -23.50 7.75 10.35
N GLY A 151 -22.22 7.46 10.11
CA GLY A 151 -21.12 8.31 10.54
C GLY A 151 -19.78 7.60 10.55
N SER A 152 -18.92 7.95 9.61
CA SER A 152 -17.49 7.69 9.67
C SER A 152 -16.90 8.36 10.92
N ARG A 153 -16.87 7.63 12.03
CA ARG A 153 -16.05 7.94 13.22
C ARG A 153 -15.24 6.69 13.55
N GLY A 154 -13.94 6.79 13.34
CA GLY A 154 -12.98 5.80 13.81
C GLY A 154 -13.07 5.68 15.32
N GLY A 155 -13.37 4.46 15.79
CA GLY A 155 -13.27 4.08 17.18
C GLY A 155 -12.02 3.26 17.39
N ASN A 156 -11.09 3.79 18.19
CA ASN A 156 -9.98 3.04 18.78
C ASN A 156 -10.53 2.23 19.97
N GLY A 157 -10.42 0.91 19.89
CA GLY A 157 -10.49 0.00 21.03
C GLY A 157 -9.34 -1.01 20.90
N PRO A 158 -8.65 -1.39 21.99
CA PRO A 158 -7.63 -2.43 21.91
C PRO A 158 -8.34 -3.78 21.84
N GLY A 159 -8.24 -4.48 20.71
CA GLY A 159 -8.64 -5.90 20.64
C GLY A 159 -9.70 -6.30 19.60
N ALA A 160 -10.13 -5.42 18.70
CA ALA A 160 -10.93 -5.83 17.55
C ALA A 160 -10.09 -5.75 16.27
N GLY A 161 -9.56 -6.90 15.83
CA GLY A 161 -8.85 -7.02 14.56
C GLY A 161 -9.74 -6.49 13.43
N ARG A 162 -9.20 -5.61 12.59
CA ARG A 162 -9.90 -5.10 11.40
C ARG A 162 -10.28 -6.30 10.51
N PRO A 163 -11.52 -6.42 10.03
CA PRO A 163 -11.87 -7.46 9.07
C PRO A 163 -10.97 -7.31 7.85
N GLU A 164 -10.20 -8.34 7.55
CA GLU A 164 -9.23 -8.29 6.46
C GLU A 164 -9.98 -8.17 5.13
N SER A 165 -9.69 -7.09 4.40
CA SER A 165 -10.30 -6.88 3.09
C SER A 165 -9.55 -7.73 2.06
N PHE A 166 -10.24 -8.15 1.00
CA PHE A 166 -9.60 -8.90 -0.09
C PHE A 166 -8.35 -8.21 -0.68
N LYS A 167 -8.25 -6.89 -0.57
CA LYS A 167 -7.06 -6.12 -0.97
C LYS A 167 -5.85 -6.40 -0.08
N ASP A 168 -6.09 -6.57 1.21
CA ASP A 168 -5.06 -6.87 2.21
C ASP A 168 -4.53 -8.29 1.99
N ILE A 169 -5.41 -9.22 1.58
CA ILE A 169 -5.05 -10.59 1.18
C ILE A 169 -4.18 -10.57 -0.09
N LEU A 170 -4.44 -9.70 -1.06
CA LEU A 170 -3.65 -9.69 -2.30
C LEU A 170 -2.31 -8.97 -2.15
N ASN A 171 -2.04 -8.40 -0.96
CA ASN A 171 -0.89 -7.55 -0.72
C ASN A 171 -0.74 -6.47 -1.80
N ILE A 172 -1.83 -5.78 -2.10
CA ILE A 172 -1.79 -4.68 -3.05
C ILE A 172 -1.22 -3.46 -2.31
N LYS A 173 -0.15 -2.88 -2.87
CA LYS A 173 0.51 -1.70 -2.31
C LYS A 173 -0.54 -0.63 -1.96
N THR A 174 -0.64 -0.34 -0.67
CA THR A 174 -1.52 0.72 -0.18
C THR A 174 -0.92 2.06 -0.55
N CYS A 175 -1.78 2.98 -0.96
CA CYS A 175 -1.38 4.34 -1.29
C CYS A 175 -2.26 5.31 -0.53
N SER A 176 -1.67 6.44 -0.15
CA SER A 176 -2.39 7.52 0.51
C SER A 176 -3.36 8.18 -0.48
N LYS A 177 -4.64 8.17 -0.13
CA LYS A 177 -5.73 8.71 -0.96
C LYS A 177 -6.10 10.15 -0.57
N PRO A 178 -6.69 10.92 -1.49
CA PRO A 178 -7.26 12.23 -1.19
C PRO A 178 -8.23 12.15 -0.01
N ASN A 179 -8.16 13.11 0.89
CA ASN A 179 -9.13 13.27 1.97
C ASN A 179 -9.32 14.75 2.29
N ALA A 180 -10.32 15.06 3.11
CA ALA A 180 -10.67 16.44 3.47
C ALA A 180 -9.52 17.25 4.10
N LEU A 181 -8.60 16.60 4.81
CA LEU A 181 -7.47 17.26 5.47
C LEU A 181 -6.27 17.44 4.52
N ASN A 182 -6.12 16.52 3.56
CA ASN A 182 -5.04 16.50 2.59
C ASN A 182 -5.57 16.09 1.20
N PRO A 183 -6.23 17.01 0.46
CA PRO A 183 -6.82 16.71 -0.84
C PRO A 183 -5.78 16.26 -1.87
N PHE A 184 -4.56 16.81 -1.81
CA PHE A 184 -3.49 16.53 -2.78
C PHE A 184 -2.53 15.42 -2.32
N MET A 185 -2.80 14.78 -1.18
CA MET A 185 -1.95 13.72 -0.62
C MET A 185 -0.47 14.14 -0.44
N ASN A 186 -0.19 15.44 -0.29
CA ASN A 186 1.18 15.92 -0.13
C ASN A 186 1.74 15.54 1.24
N PRO A 187 3.07 15.38 1.39
CA PRO A 187 3.72 15.22 2.68
C PRO A 187 3.46 16.45 3.55
N LEU A 188 2.82 16.24 4.70
CA LEU A 188 2.56 17.29 5.70
C LEU A 188 3.56 17.14 6.85
N VAL A 189 3.85 18.25 7.52
CA VAL A 189 4.82 18.29 8.64
C VAL A 189 4.42 17.37 9.80
N PHE A 190 3.12 17.23 10.04
CA PHE A 190 2.55 16.42 11.13
C PHE A 190 2.17 15.00 10.71
N ASP A 191 2.55 14.57 9.51
CA ASP A 191 2.26 13.24 9.01
C ASP A 191 3.20 12.19 9.61
N SER A 192 2.82 10.92 9.55
CA SER A 192 3.65 9.81 10.02
C SER A 192 4.94 9.71 9.20
N ARG A 193 6.06 9.43 9.87
CA ARG A 193 7.34 9.17 9.21
C ARG A 193 7.30 7.95 8.30
N ASN A 194 6.37 7.03 8.54
CA ASN A 194 6.23 5.81 7.75
C ASN A 194 4.99 5.87 6.83
N ARG A 195 4.57 7.07 6.41
CA ARG A 195 3.41 7.22 5.51
C ARG A 195 3.59 6.46 4.20
N ASP A 196 2.48 5.94 3.68
CA ASP A 196 2.44 5.36 2.34
C ASP A 196 2.69 6.42 1.26
N SER A 197 3.18 5.97 0.10
CA SER A 197 3.26 6.81 -1.10
C SER A 197 1.87 7.27 -1.53
N ALA A 198 1.78 8.49 -2.08
CA ALA A 198 0.52 8.96 -2.65
C ALA A 198 0.07 8.05 -3.80
N CYS A 199 -1.25 7.91 -3.98
CA CYS A 199 -1.78 7.30 -5.18
C CYS A 199 -1.48 8.15 -6.42
N ASP A 200 -1.49 7.53 -7.60
CA ASP A 200 -1.27 8.24 -8.86
C ASP A 200 -2.32 9.36 -9.06
N PRO A 201 -1.90 10.63 -9.07
CA PRO A 201 -2.80 11.77 -9.23
C PRO A 201 -3.33 11.90 -10.67
N ILE A 202 -2.78 11.16 -11.64
CA ILE A 202 -3.23 11.17 -13.03
C ILE A 202 -4.45 10.24 -13.21
N LYS A 203 -4.63 9.25 -12.33
CA LYS A 203 -5.76 8.33 -12.40
C LYS A 203 -7.09 9.08 -12.20
N ALA A 204 -8.04 8.90 -13.13
CA ALA A 204 -9.33 9.60 -13.14
C ALA A 204 -10.10 9.51 -11.81
N ASP A 205 -10.14 8.33 -11.18
CA ASP A 205 -10.81 8.15 -9.88
C ASP A 205 -10.23 9.06 -8.79
N ASN A 206 -8.89 9.18 -8.77
CA ASN A 206 -8.18 9.98 -7.79
C ASN A 206 -8.35 11.46 -8.11
N GLN A 207 -8.30 11.86 -9.38
CA GLN A 207 -8.57 13.24 -9.81
C GLN A 207 -9.96 13.70 -9.36
N LEU A 208 -10.98 12.88 -9.56
CA LEU A 208 -12.34 13.20 -9.12
C LEU A 208 -12.41 13.38 -7.59
N GLN A 209 -11.69 12.54 -6.84
CA GLN A 209 -11.62 12.67 -5.38
C GLN A 209 -10.87 13.92 -4.93
N ILE A 210 -9.73 14.25 -5.57
CA ILE A 210 -8.99 15.49 -5.31
C ILE A 210 -9.91 16.69 -5.54
N GLU A 211 -10.63 16.72 -6.65
CA GLU A 211 -11.57 17.79 -6.97
C GLU A 211 -12.71 17.90 -5.96
N ASN A 212 -13.30 16.77 -5.57
CA ASN A 212 -14.39 16.78 -4.59
C ASN A 212 -13.94 17.30 -3.22
N GLU A 213 -12.77 16.86 -2.73
CA GLU A 213 -12.25 17.29 -1.44
C GLU A 213 -11.73 18.74 -1.47
N TYR A 214 -11.09 19.16 -2.56
CA TYR A 214 -10.63 20.54 -2.74
C TYR A 214 -11.80 21.53 -2.79
N ASN A 215 -12.86 21.17 -3.51
CA ASN A 215 -14.02 22.05 -3.71
C ASN A 215 -14.99 22.06 -2.51
N LYS A 216 -14.82 21.18 -1.53
CA LYS A 216 -15.74 21.00 -0.39
C LYS A 216 -16.01 22.26 0.42
N TYR A 217 -14.98 23.10 0.57
CA TYR A 217 -15.05 24.36 1.32
C TYR A 217 -14.77 25.59 0.44
N CYS A 218 -14.71 25.40 -0.88
CA CYS A 218 -14.47 26.47 -1.84
C CYS A 218 -15.81 27.00 -2.37
N ILE A 219 -16.09 28.28 -2.16
CA ILE A 219 -17.25 28.94 -2.77
C ILE A 219 -16.86 29.29 -4.21
N LYS A 220 -17.60 28.74 -5.17
CA LYS A 220 -17.39 28.99 -6.59
C LYS A 220 -18.32 30.09 -7.08
N ASP A 221 -17.79 30.98 -7.90
CA ASP A 221 -18.60 31.93 -8.66
C ASP A 221 -19.29 31.18 -9.81
N ILE A 222 -20.56 31.49 -10.05
CA ILE A 222 -21.37 30.91 -11.13
C ILE A 222 -20.79 31.29 -12.50
N SER A 223 -20.14 32.46 -12.60
CA SER A 223 -19.49 32.92 -13.81
C SER A 223 -18.18 32.18 -14.14
N ASP A 224 -17.59 31.47 -13.17
CA ASP A 224 -16.32 30.76 -13.32
C ASP A 224 -16.52 29.28 -13.73
N ILE A 225 -17.02 29.09 -14.95
CA ILE A 225 -17.30 27.76 -15.54
C ILE A 225 -16.04 26.89 -15.61
N PHE A 226 -14.88 27.51 -15.86
CA PHE A 226 -13.61 26.81 -16.02
C PHE A 226 -12.81 26.68 -14.72
N ASN A 227 -13.34 27.19 -13.60
CA ASN A 227 -12.69 27.20 -12.29
C ASN A 227 -11.27 27.82 -12.34
N HIS A 228 -11.11 28.93 -13.06
CA HIS A 228 -9.84 29.64 -13.17
C HIS A 228 -9.55 30.51 -11.93
N ASN A 229 -10.58 31.03 -11.27
CA ASN A 229 -10.45 32.02 -10.20
C ASN A 229 -10.21 31.38 -8.82
N SER A 230 -10.33 30.06 -8.70
CA SER A 230 -10.14 29.34 -7.42
C SER A 230 -8.67 29.11 -7.04
N GLY A 231 -7.68 29.60 -7.80
CA GLY A 231 -6.25 29.40 -7.48
C GLY A 231 -5.74 27.97 -7.69
N ARG A 232 -6.48 27.13 -8.42
CA ARG A 232 -6.19 25.70 -8.63
C ARG A 232 -4.81 25.40 -9.16
N ARG A 233 -4.25 26.26 -10.01
CA ARG A 233 -2.90 26.08 -10.59
C ARG A 233 -1.78 26.08 -9.54
N GLN A 234 -2.02 26.68 -8.37
CA GLN A 234 -1.03 26.77 -7.30
C GLN A 234 -1.00 25.50 -6.43
N PHE A 235 -2.05 24.67 -6.50
CA PHE A 235 -2.17 23.46 -5.69
C PHE A 235 -2.01 22.22 -6.56
N TYR A 236 -0.97 21.45 -6.29
CA TYR A 236 -0.64 20.25 -7.04
C TYR A 236 -0.01 19.20 -6.12
N THR A 237 0.01 17.95 -6.58
CA THR A 237 0.69 16.85 -5.89
C THR A 237 2.19 16.94 -6.15
N VAL A 238 3.01 17.01 -5.09
CA VAL A 238 4.47 17.09 -5.23
C VAL A 238 5.07 15.73 -5.60
N ALA A 239 6.24 15.73 -6.25
CA ALA A 239 6.87 14.50 -6.73
C ALA A 239 7.31 13.55 -5.60
N SER A 240 7.79 14.11 -4.47
CA SER A 240 8.20 13.31 -3.31
C SER A 240 7.08 13.27 -2.28
N THR A 241 6.46 12.11 -2.10
CA THR A 241 5.28 11.96 -1.22
C THR A 241 5.52 11.08 0.00
N THR A 242 6.76 10.70 0.29
CA THR A 242 7.12 9.80 1.40
C THR A 242 8.19 10.43 2.28
N TYR A 243 8.33 9.88 3.49
CA TYR A 243 9.45 10.17 4.38
C TYR A 243 10.23 8.88 4.64
N PRO A 244 11.57 8.86 4.50
CA PRO A 244 12.35 9.76 3.63
C PRO A 244 11.90 9.69 2.16
N ASN A 245 12.49 10.54 1.32
CA ASN A 245 12.31 10.44 -0.13
C ASN A 245 12.89 9.12 -0.67
N ASN A 246 12.37 8.62 -1.80
CA ASN A 246 12.82 7.37 -2.41
C ASN A 246 14.17 7.53 -3.14
N GLN A 247 15.25 7.70 -2.38
CA GLN A 247 16.61 7.88 -2.93
C GLN A 247 17.09 6.64 -3.69
N GLY A 248 16.79 5.44 -3.20
CA GLY A 248 17.18 4.19 -3.86
C GLY A 248 16.51 4.03 -5.23
N GLY A 249 15.22 4.35 -5.34
CA GLY A 249 14.52 4.36 -6.62
C GLY A 249 15.10 5.38 -7.60
N PHE A 250 15.44 6.58 -7.12
CA PHE A 250 16.07 7.62 -7.93
C PHE A 250 17.48 7.22 -8.39
N ALA A 251 18.32 6.68 -7.50
CA ALA A 251 19.66 6.21 -7.84
C ALA A 251 19.61 5.06 -8.85
N ASN A 252 18.67 4.14 -8.67
CA ASN A 252 18.45 3.06 -9.63
C ASN A 252 17.99 3.63 -10.98
N TRP A 253 17.10 4.61 -11.02
CA TRP A 253 16.68 5.23 -12.26
C TRP A 253 17.85 5.92 -13.01
N LEU A 254 18.76 6.57 -12.28
CA LEU A 254 19.93 7.23 -12.87
C LEU A 254 21.02 6.25 -13.34
N TYR A 255 21.32 5.22 -12.54
CA TYR A 255 22.55 4.46 -12.66
C TYR A 255 22.36 2.96 -12.85
N LYS A 256 21.16 2.41 -12.63
CA LYS A 256 20.93 0.98 -12.78
C LYS A 256 20.91 0.63 -14.26
N THR A 257 22.06 0.19 -14.75
CA THR A 257 22.20 -0.42 -16.07
C THR A 257 21.97 -1.93 -15.98
N PRO A 258 21.68 -2.60 -17.10
CA PRO A 258 21.79 -4.05 -17.18
C PRO A 258 23.20 -4.53 -16.76
N PRO A 259 23.36 -5.80 -16.37
CA PRO A 259 24.63 -6.34 -15.94
C PRO A 259 25.73 -6.07 -16.97
N THR A 260 26.85 -5.52 -16.51
CA THR A 260 27.99 -5.16 -17.34
C THR A 260 28.83 -6.38 -17.69
N CYS A 261 29.76 -6.23 -18.64
CA CYS A 261 30.74 -7.27 -18.99
C CYS A 261 31.50 -7.80 -17.75
N LYS A 262 31.90 -6.90 -16.84
CA LYS A 262 32.61 -7.25 -15.60
C LYS A 262 31.73 -8.01 -14.60
N GLU A 263 30.42 -7.89 -14.72
CA GLU A 263 29.42 -8.59 -13.90
C GLU A 263 29.00 -9.92 -14.53
N GLY A 264 29.67 -10.38 -15.59
CA GLY A 264 29.44 -11.68 -16.22
C GLY A 264 28.57 -11.65 -17.48
N ASN A 265 28.18 -10.47 -17.98
CA ASN A 265 27.43 -10.35 -19.23
C ASN A 265 28.35 -10.40 -20.46
N GLY A 266 28.59 -11.62 -20.97
CA GLY A 266 29.46 -11.87 -22.12
C GLY A 266 29.00 -11.16 -23.42
N ALA A 267 27.69 -10.99 -23.63
CA ALA A 267 27.16 -10.28 -24.80
C ALA A 267 27.53 -8.78 -24.77
N GLN A 268 27.48 -8.16 -23.59
CA GLN A 268 27.94 -6.77 -23.42
C GLN A 268 29.45 -6.64 -23.62
N CYS A 269 30.24 -7.68 -23.29
CA CYS A 269 31.68 -7.69 -23.59
C CYS A 269 31.93 -7.59 -25.10
N VAL A 270 31.22 -8.40 -25.88
CA VAL A 270 31.34 -8.42 -27.36
C VAL A 270 30.85 -7.10 -27.95
N ALA A 271 29.74 -6.55 -27.45
CA ALA A 271 29.20 -5.27 -27.91
C ALA A 271 30.12 -4.08 -27.63
N ASN A 272 30.98 -4.15 -26.61
CA ASN A 272 31.94 -3.10 -26.26
C ASN A 272 33.24 -3.15 -27.10
N TYR A 273 33.45 -4.14 -27.96
CA TYR A 273 34.63 -4.18 -28.84
C TYR A 273 34.52 -3.12 -29.95
N TYR A 274 35.62 -2.38 -30.18
CA TYR A 274 35.71 -1.35 -31.22
C TYR A 274 35.49 -1.90 -32.64
N THR A 275 35.87 -3.16 -32.86
CA THR A 275 35.56 -3.91 -34.09
C THR A 275 34.66 -5.09 -33.73
N PRO A 276 33.34 -5.01 -33.95
CA PRO A 276 32.44 -6.12 -33.66
C PRO A 276 32.81 -7.31 -34.54
N LEU A 277 33.14 -8.45 -33.91
CA LEU A 277 33.46 -9.70 -34.61
C LEU A 277 32.23 -10.28 -35.35
N ASN A 278 31.01 -9.83 -35.00
CA ASN A 278 29.78 -10.19 -35.69
C ASN A 278 28.66 -9.16 -35.41
N ASN A 279 28.21 -8.43 -36.45
CA ASN A 279 27.19 -7.38 -36.31
C ASN A 279 25.79 -7.93 -35.94
N SER A 280 25.54 -9.23 -36.11
CA SER A 280 24.22 -9.84 -35.85
C SER A 280 23.92 -10.12 -34.38
N LEU A 281 24.89 -9.95 -33.47
CA LEU A 281 24.75 -10.19 -32.03
C LEU A 281 24.54 -8.90 -31.21
N LEU A 282 24.46 -7.74 -31.87
CA LEU A 282 24.40 -6.41 -31.24
C LEU A 282 22.99 -6.00 -30.81
N THR A 283 22.04 -6.92 -30.56
CA THR A 283 20.75 -6.51 -30.01
C THR A 283 20.97 -5.94 -28.61
N PRO A 284 20.67 -4.66 -28.34
CA PRO A 284 20.74 -4.12 -26.99
C PRO A 284 19.85 -4.99 -26.11
N GLY A 285 20.40 -5.53 -25.03
CA GLY A 285 19.60 -6.29 -24.06
C GLY A 285 18.45 -5.41 -23.61
N TYR A 286 17.22 -5.78 -24.00
CA TYR A 286 16.02 -5.12 -23.52
C TYR A 286 16.08 -5.15 -21.99
N GLY A 287 16.21 -3.96 -21.39
CA GLY A 287 16.12 -3.81 -19.94
C GLY A 287 14.84 -4.49 -19.48
N SER A 288 14.99 -5.39 -18.50
CA SER A 288 13.87 -6.04 -17.85
C SER A 288 12.85 -4.98 -17.45
N LYS A 289 11.65 -5.05 -18.02
CA LYS A 289 10.51 -4.24 -17.56
C LYS A 289 10.30 -4.56 -16.09
N ALA A 290 10.60 -3.59 -15.22
CA ALA A 290 10.13 -3.56 -13.85
C ALA A 290 8.68 -3.07 -13.83
#